data_AF-A0A8T6A2S1-F1
#
_entry.id   AF-A0A8T6A2S1-F1
#
_cell.length_a   1.000
_cell.length_b   1.000
_cell.length_c   1.000
_cell.angle_alpha   90.00
_cell.angle_beta   90.00
_cell.angle_gamma   90.00
#
_symmetry.space_group_name_H-M   'P 1'
#
loop_
_entity.id
_entity.type
_entity.pdbx_description
1 polymer ?
#
loop_
_entity_poly.entity_id
_entity_poly.type
_entity_poly.pdbx_seq_one_letter_code
_entity_poly.pdbx_strand_id
1 'polypeptide(L)'
;MDLVFKVLASLGGVSFVASGIFVWIGKVYLERYKSRLNKDIAEFQSQLSATNERIKAKLDNSVYVTKAYFDKELSAYSLIWNSMFETRESVLKLRPALDHVDPNEPFEERKFRRLKVFFDAFNTFVTSVESNKPFISPE
;
A
#
# COMPACT_ATOMS: atom_id res chain seq x y z
N MET A 1 62.89 50.72 -40.06
CA MET A 1 61.44 50.61 -39.74
C MET A 1 60.89 49.22 -40.03
N ASP A 2 61.27 48.57 -41.15
CA ASP A 2 60.77 47.22 -41.51
C ASP A 2 61.09 46.08 -40.53
N LEU A 3 62.27 46.09 -39.89
CA LEU A 3 62.68 45.00 -38.99
C LEU A 3 61.84 44.98 -37.70
N VAL A 4 61.52 46.17 -37.16
CA VAL A 4 60.72 46.34 -35.94
C VAL A 4 59.28 45.90 -36.19
N PHE A 5 58.72 46.21 -37.38
CA PHE A 5 57.37 45.80 -37.76
C PHE A 5 57.24 44.28 -37.97
N LYS A 6 58.26 43.64 -38.58
CA LYS A 6 58.30 42.17 -38.73
C LYS A 6 58.42 41.46 -37.38
N VAL A 7 59.23 41.98 -36.46
CA VAL A 7 59.36 41.43 -35.11
C VAL A 7 58.03 41.60 -34.34
N LEU A 8 57.41 42.78 -34.37
CA LEU A 8 56.10 43.01 -33.76
C LEU A 8 55.01 42.10 -34.33
N ALA A 9 54.96 41.95 -35.66
CA ALA A 9 53.99 41.08 -36.33
C ALA A 9 54.21 39.60 -35.99
N SER A 10 55.46 39.16 -35.84
CA SER A 10 55.78 37.79 -35.41
C SER A 10 55.40 37.53 -33.95
N LEU A 11 55.62 38.50 -33.05
CA LEU A 11 55.21 38.42 -31.64
C LEU A 11 53.68 38.49 -31.45
N GLY A 12 53.00 39.31 -32.25
CA GLY A 12 51.53 39.39 -32.28
C GLY A 12 50.88 38.11 -32.83
N GLY A 13 51.47 37.50 -33.86
CA GLY A 13 51.00 36.23 -34.40
C GLY A 13 51.18 35.06 -33.41
N VAL A 14 52.32 35.00 -32.72
CA VAL A 14 52.60 33.95 -31.72
C VAL A 14 51.65 34.05 -30.52
N SER A 15 51.36 35.26 -30.03
CA SER A 15 50.41 35.47 -28.94
C SER A 15 48.96 35.14 -29.33
N PHE A 16 48.56 35.42 -30.57
CA PHE A 16 47.24 35.02 -31.10
C PHE A 16 47.10 33.50 -31.19
N VAL A 17 48.11 32.80 -31.71
CA VAL A 17 48.10 31.33 -31.78
C VAL A 17 48.11 30.70 -30.39
N ALA A 18 48.94 31.21 -29.46
CA ALA A 18 48.99 30.73 -28.09
C ALA A 18 47.64 30.89 -27.37
N SER A 19 47.00 32.04 -27.49
CA SER A 19 45.68 32.28 -26.88
C SER A 19 44.59 31.35 -27.43
N GLY A 20 44.58 31.07 -28.73
CA GLY A 20 43.66 30.10 -29.34
C GLY A 20 43.85 28.68 -28.77
N ILE A 21 45.10 28.26 -28.56
CA ILE A 21 45.42 26.95 -27.97
C ILE A 21 44.97 26.89 -26.51
N PHE A 22 45.21 27.93 -25.71
CA PHE A 22 44.75 28.00 -24.32
C PHE A 22 43.22 27.95 -24.19
N VAL A 23 42.50 28.66 -25.06
CA VAL A 23 41.02 28.61 -25.11
C VAL A 23 40.53 27.22 -25.47
N TRP A 24 41.17 26.56 -26.45
CA TRP A 24 40.80 25.21 -26.86
C TRP A 24 41.05 24.17 -25.76
N ILE A 25 42.22 24.21 -25.10
CA ILE A 25 42.54 23.33 -23.96
C ILE A 25 41.54 23.55 -22.82
N GLY A 26 41.26 24.82 -22.49
CA GLY A 26 40.28 25.17 -21.46
C GLY A 26 38.90 24.62 -21.78
N LYS A 27 38.44 24.78 -23.03
CA LYS A 27 37.14 24.27 -23.49
C LYS A 27 37.05 22.74 -23.41
N VAL A 28 38.07 22.01 -23.86
CA VAL A 28 38.11 20.54 -23.79
C VAL A 28 38.09 20.05 -22.34
N TYR A 29 38.80 20.72 -21.43
CA TYR A 29 38.81 20.36 -20.02
C TYR A 29 37.46 20.62 -19.35
N LEU A 30 36.84 21.77 -19.66
CA LEU A 30 35.51 22.15 -19.17
C LEU A 30 34.42 21.19 -19.67
N GLU A 31 34.47 20.78 -20.93
CA GLU A 31 33.53 19.81 -21.51
C GLU A 31 33.66 18.44 -20.84
N ARG A 32 34.89 17.98 -20.57
CA ARG A 32 35.13 16.73 -19.83
C ARG A 32 34.61 16.81 -18.40
N TYR A 33 34.81 17.94 -17.73
CA TYR A 33 34.32 18.14 -16.35
C TYR A 33 32.79 18.18 -16.30
N LYS A 34 32.14 18.93 -17.20
CA LYS A 34 30.68 18.95 -17.34
C LYS A 34 30.12 17.56 -17.67
N SER A 35 30.80 16.79 -18.51
CA SER A 35 30.38 15.43 -18.84
C SER A 35 30.42 14.50 -17.62
N ARG A 36 31.45 14.60 -16.76
CA ARG A 36 31.53 13.84 -15.51
C ARG A 36 30.41 14.24 -14.55
N LEU A 37 30.22 15.53 -14.32
CA LEU A 37 29.13 16.04 -13.48
C LEU A 37 27.75 15.58 -13.96
N ASN A 38 27.51 15.64 -15.28
CA ASN A 38 26.24 15.18 -15.83
C ASN A 38 26.03 13.68 -15.66
N LYS A 39 27.10 12.87 -15.73
CA LYS A 39 27.04 11.43 -15.44
C LYS A 39 26.71 11.18 -13.97
N ASP A 40 27.40 11.86 -13.05
CA ASP A 40 27.17 11.71 -11.62
C ASP A 40 25.75 12.15 -11.24
N ILE A 41 25.26 13.25 -11.81
CA ILE A 41 23.88 13.71 -11.63
C ILE A 41 22.88 12.68 -12.17
N ALA A 42 23.10 12.15 -13.37
CA ALA A 42 22.23 11.14 -13.95
C ALA A 42 22.22 9.85 -13.12
N GLU A 43 23.38 9.44 -12.60
CA GLU A 43 23.51 8.29 -11.72
C GLU A 43 22.78 8.52 -10.40
N PHE A 44 22.98 9.67 -9.74
CA PHE A 44 22.25 10.00 -8.52
C PHE A 44 20.74 10.09 -8.76
N GLN A 45 20.30 10.69 -9.86
CA GLN A 45 18.88 10.72 -10.22
C GLN A 45 18.32 9.32 -10.42
N SER A 46 19.08 8.43 -11.08
CA SER A 46 18.69 7.03 -11.29
C SER A 46 18.64 6.24 -9.98
N GLN A 47 19.60 6.44 -9.08
CA GLN A 47 19.61 5.79 -7.77
C GLN A 47 18.44 6.29 -6.90
N LEU A 48 18.15 7.60 -6.96
CA LEU A 48 17.06 8.21 -6.20
C LEU A 48 15.70 7.77 -6.74
N SER A 49 15.52 7.70 -8.06
CA SER A 49 14.28 7.18 -8.66
C SER A 49 14.07 5.70 -8.32
N ALA A 50 15.11 4.87 -8.44
CA ALA A 50 15.03 3.45 -8.07
C ALA A 50 14.73 3.25 -6.58
N THR A 51 15.30 4.08 -5.71
CA THR A 51 15.04 4.02 -4.26
C THR A 51 13.62 4.47 -3.94
N ASN A 52 13.15 5.56 -4.56
CA ASN A 52 11.79 6.06 -4.39
C ASN A 52 10.76 5.03 -4.87
N GLU A 53 11.00 4.39 -6.01
CA GLU A 53 10.14 3.32 -6.53
C GLU A 53 10.10 2.11 -5.59
N ARG A 54 11.24 1.70 -5.01
CA ARG A 54 11.28 0.64 -4.00
C ARG A 54 10.51 1.01 -2.73
N ILE A 55 10.64 2.25 -2.25
CA ILE A 55 9.90 2.72 -1.07
C ILE A 55 8.41 2.75 -1.38
N LYS A 56 8.02 3.26 -2.54
CA LYS A 56 6.63 3.29 -2.99
C LYS A 56 6.06 1.89 -3.10
N ALA A 57 6.77 0.93 -3.70
CA ALA A 57 6.35 -0.45 -3.78
C ALA A 57 6.18 -1.11 -2.40
N LYS A 58 7.08 -0.82 -1.45
CA LYS A 58 6.94 -1.29 -0.05
C LYS A 58 5.72 -0.68 0.64
N LEU A 59 5.50 0.63 0.44
CA LEU A 59 4.35 1.33 0.99
C LEU A 59 3.05 0.75 0.42
N ASP A 60 2.95 0.64 -0.90
CA ASP A 60 1.79 0.09 -1.60
C ASP A 60 1.50 -1.35 -1.13
N ASN A 61 2.53 -2.18 -0.98
CA ASN A 61 2.37 -3.51 -0.41
C ASN A 61 1.87 -3.48 1.03
N SER A 62 2.43 -2.62 1.89
CA SER A 62 1.97 -2.51 3.29
C SER A 62 0.53 -2.03 3.40
N VAL A 63 0.12 -1.08 2.56
CA VAL A 63 -1.25 -0.57 2.49
C VAL A 63 -2.19 -1.66 1.99
N TYR A 64 -1.80 -2.40 0.95
CA TYR A 64 -2.57 -3.51 0.42
C TYR A 64 -2.80 -4.62 1.45
N VAL A 65 -1.73 -5.06 2.13
CA VAL A 65 -1.82 -6.11 3.16
C VAL A 65 -2.72 -5.65 4.30
N THR A 66 -2.53 -4.42 4.79
CA THR A 66 -3.35 -3.84 5.87
C THR A 66 -4.82 -3.78 5.46
N LYS A 67 -5.11 -3.30 4.25
CA LYS A 67 -6.48 -3.22 3.74
C LYS A 67 -7.11 -4.61 3.61
N ALA A 68 -6.39 -5.57 3.02
CA ALA A 68 -6.87 -6.94 2.85
C ALA A 68 -7.15 -7.61 4.21
N TYR A 69 -6.31 -7.34 5.21
CA TYR A 69 -6.50 -7.81 6.58
C TYR A 69 -7.77 -7.19 7.20
N PHE A 70 -7.93 -5.86 7.15
CA PHE A 70 -9.15 -5.20 7.64
C PHE A 70 -10.42 -5.67 6.93
N ASP A 71 -10.38 -5.85 5.61
CA ASP A 71 -11.53 -6.34 4.84
C ASP A 71 -11.93 -7.76 5.31
N LYS A 72 -10.95 -8.60 5.67
CA LYS A 72 -11.19 -9.93 6.23
C LYS A 72 -11.76 -9.87 7.64
N GLU A 73 -11.21 -9.04 8.52
CA GLU A 73 -11.73 -8.85 9.88
C GLU A 73 -13.18 -8.33 9.84
N LEU A 74 -13.45 -7.30 9.05
CA LEU A 74 -14.79 -6.72 8.92
C LEU A 74 -15.80 -7.75 8.39
N SER A 75 -15.38 -8.56 7.41
CA SER A 75 -16.19 -9.67 6.91
C SER A 75 -16.47 -10.71 7.99
N ALA A 76 -15.48 -11.08 8.80
CA ALA A 76 -15.65 -12.02 9.91
C ALA A 76 -16.62 -11.47 10.96
N TYR A 77 -16.45 -10.21 11.38
CA TYR A 77 -17.35 -9.55 12.32
C TYR A 77 -18.77 -9.46 11.79
N SER A 78 -18.96 -9.16 10.50
CA SER A 78 -20.28 -9.12 9.88
C SER A 78 -21.00 -10.47 9.95
N LEU A 79 -20.30 -11.57 9.66
CA LEU A 79 -20.85 -12.92 9.75
C LEU A 79 -21.25 -13.29 11.19
N ILE A 80 -20.37 -12.99 12.15
CA ILE A 80 -20.62 -13.24 13.57
C ILE A 80 -21.82 -12.43 14.03
N TRP A 81 -21.87 -11.14 13.69
CA TRP A 81 -22.96 -10.25 14.07
C TRP A 81 -24.31 -10.73 13.53
N ASN A 82 -24.36 -11.17 12.28
CA ASN A 82 -25.58 -11.74 11.69
C ASN A 82 -26.02 -12.98 12.46
N SER A 83 -25.11 -13.91 12.74
CA SER A 83 -25.45 -15.13 13.51
C SER A 83 -25.86 -14.84 14.96
N MET A 84 -25.30 -13.80 15.58
CA MET A 84 -25.70 -13.31 16.90
C MET A 84 -27.12 -12.74 16.86
N PHE A 85 -27.45 -11.95 15.83
CA PHE A 85 -28.78 -11.39 15.65
C PHE A 85 -29.83 -12.50 15.48
N GLU A 86 -29.56 -13.50 14.64
CA GLU A 86 -30.43 -14.67 14.47
C GLU A 86 -30.62 -15.46 15.77
N THR A 87 -29.55 -15.62 16.55
CA THR A 87 -29.63 -16.23 17.87
C THR A 87 -30.52 -15.41 18.80
N ARG A 88 -30.35 -14.09 18.87
CA ARG A 88 -31.20 -13.19 19.67
C ARG A 88 -32.67 -13.28 19.26
N GLU A 89 -32.94 -13.25 17.97
CA GLU A 89 -34.28 -13.40 17.40
C GLU A 89 -34.91 -14.74 17.82
N SER A 90 -34.15 -15.84 17.73
CA SER A 90 -34.62 -17.17 18.14
C SER A 90 -34.93 -17.25 19.64
N VAL A 91 -34.15 -16.56 20.49
CA VAL A 91 -34.42 -16.45 21.93
C VAL A 91 -35.75 -15.74 22.19
N LEU A 92 -36.03 -14.64 21.48
CA LEU A 92 -37.30 -13.92 21.60
C LEU A 92 -38.49 -14.79 21.17
N LYS A 93 -38.29 -15.68 20.19
CA LYS A 93 -39.30 -16.64 19.71
C LYS A 93 -39.54 -17.81 20.66
N LEU A 94 -38.66 -18.07 21.64
CA LEU A 94 -38.91 -19.10 22.67
C LEU A 94 -40.13 -18.73 23.52
N ARG A 95 -40.28 -17.44 23.87
CA ARG A 95 -41.42 -16.93 24.64
C ARG A 95 -41.95 -15.63 24.03
N PRO A 96 -42.80 -15.72 23.00
CA PRO A 96 -43.40 -14.54 22.36
C PRO A 96 -44.27 -13.75 23.35
N ALA A 97 -44.27 -12.43 23.23
CA ALA A 97 -45.11 -11.55 24.06
C ALA A 97 -46.62 -11.72 23.77
N LEU A 98 -46.96 -12.04 22.53
CA LEU A 98 -48.31 -12.38 22.07
C LEU A 98 -48.24 -13.68 21.28
N ASP A 99 -48.38 -14.80 21.97
CA ASP A 99 -48.25 -16.12 21.37
C ASP A 99 -49.58 -16.57 20.75
N HIS A 100 -49.62 -16.75 19.43
CA HIS A 100 -50.76 -17.34 18.76
C HIS A 100 -50.54 -18.85 18.64
N VAL A 101 -51.45 -19.60 19.24
CA VAL A 101 -51.31 -21.03 19.46
C VAL A 101 -52.52 -21.75 18.87
N ASP A 102 -52.26 -22.79 18.06
CA ASP A 102 -53.30 -23.73 17.65
C ASP A 102 -53.74 -24.57 18.88
N PRO A 103 -55.05 -24.61 19.21
CA PRO A 103 -55.58 -25.44 20.29
C PRO A 103 -55.27 -26.94 20.16
N ASN A 104 -55.01 -27.44 18.95
CA ASN A 104 -54.78 -28.86 18.68
C ASN A 104 -53.30 -29.29 18.76
N GLU A 105 -52.34 -28.36 18.83
CA GLU A 105 -50.91 -28.69 18.88
C GLU A 105 -50.48 -28.98 20.34
N PRO A 106 -49.85 -30.14 20.63
CA PRO A 106 -49.32 -30.45 21.95
C PRO A 106 -48.23 -29.46 22.40
N PHE A 107 -48.26 -29.08 23.68
CA PHE A 107 -47.31 -28.12 24.25
C PHE A 107 -45.84 -28.57 24.11
N GLU A 108 -45.55 -29.85 24.35
CA GLU A 108 -44.18 -30.36 24.30
C GLU A 108 -43.61 -30.36 22.86
N GLU A 109 -44.42 -30.67 21.85
CA GLU A 109 -43.98 -30.60 20.45
C GLU A 109 -43.64 -29.17 20.03
N ARG A 110 -44.47 -28.20 20.42
CA ARG A 110 -44.23 -26.77 20.18
C ARG A 110 -42.95 -26.29 20.85
N LYS A 111 -42.76 -26.65 22.12
CA LYS A 111 -41.59 -26.31 22.91
C LYS A 111 -40.32 -26.90 22.28
N PHE A 112 -40.34 -28.17 21.91
CA PHE A 112 -39.20 -28.83 21.29
C PHE A 112 -38.86 -28.21 19.93
N ARG A 113 -39.86 -27.88 19.12
CA ARG A 113 -39.68 -27.18 17.84
C ARG A 113 -38.99 -25.83 18.03
N ARG A 114 -39.47 -25.01 18.97
CA ARG A 114 -38.86 -23.70 19.27
C ARG A 114 -37.44 -23.82 19.83
N LEU A 115 -37.22 -24.79 20.72
CA LEU A 115 -35.90 -25.07 21.29
C LEU A 115 -34.91 -25.49 20.21
N LYS A 116 -35.34 -26.33 19.26
CA LYS A 116 -34.51 -26.78 18.14
C LYS A 116 -34.05 -25.61 17.28
N VAL A 117 -34.96 -24.69 16.94
CA VAL A 117 -34.63 -23.49 16.15
C VAL A 117 -33.59 -22.62 16.88
N PHE A 118 -33.75 -22.43 18.19
CA PHE A 118 -32.74 -21.74 19.00
C PHE A 118 -31.38 -22.47 19.00
N PHE A 119 -31.40 -23.79 19.21
CA PHE A 119 -30.19 -24.60 19.25
C PHE A 119 -29.40 -24.52 17.94
N ASP A 120 -30.09 -24.60 16.80
CA ASP A 120 -29.48 -24.51 15.47
C ASP A 120 -28.87 -23.11 15.24
N ALA A 121 -29.58 -22.04 15.63
CA ALA A 121 -29.07 -20.67 15.55
C ALA A 121 -27.84 -20.44 16.46
N PHE A 122 -27.91 -20.93 17.70
CA PHE A 122 -26.82 -20.83 18.67
C PHE A 122 -25.57 -21.60 18.22
N ASN A 123 -25.72 -22.81 17.71
CA ASN A 123 -24.60 -23.58 17.16
C ASN A 123 -23.98 -22.89 15.95
N THR A 124 -24.79 -22.25 15.11
CA THR A 124 -24.30 -21.45 13.97
C THR A 124 -23.46 -20.27 14.45
N PHE A 125 -23.90 -19.58 15.52
CA PHE A 125 -23.12 -18.52 16.14
C PHE A 125 -21.80 -19.02 16.75
N VAL A 126 -21.83 -20.11 17.53
CA VAL A 126 -20.59 -20.68 18.10
C VAL A 126 -19.63 -21.12 17.00
N THR A 127 -20.14 -21.74 15.94
CA THR A 127 -19.34 -22.18 14.80
C THR A 127 -18.76 -20.98 14.04
N SER A 128 -19.54 -19.90 13.84
CA SER A 128 -19.06 -18.70 13.16
C SER A 128 -17.95 -18.01 13.95
N VAL A 129 -18.06 -17.96 15.28
CA VAL A 129 -17.03 -17.41 16.16
C VAL A 129 -15.76 -18.26 16.13
N GLU A 130 -15.87 -19.58 16.34
CA GLU A 130 -14.68 -20.45 16.38
C GLU A 130 -13.99 -20.57 15.02
N SER A 131 -14.74 -20.62 13.91
CA SER A 131 -14.16 -20.68 12.57
C SER A 131 -13.45 -19.39 12.16
N ASN A 132 -13.88 -18.23 12.68
CA ASN A 132 -13.28 -16.94 12.36
C ASN A 132 -12.30 -16.43 13.44
N LYS A 133 -12.10 -17.18 14.52
CA LYS A 133 -11.17 -16.86 15.62
C LYS A 133 -9.77 -16.39 15.18
N PRO A 134 -9.14 -16.95 14.12
CA PRO A 134 -7.84 -16.47 13.65
C PRO A 134 -7.85 -15.05 13.06
N PHE A 135 -9.03 -14.53 12.69
CA PHE A 135 -9.23 -13.21 12.10
C PHE A 135 -9.89 -12.23 13.07
N ILE A 136 -10.03 -12.61 14.34
CA ILE A 136 -10.55 -11.75 15.40
C ILE A 136 -9.36 -11.42 16.30
N SER A 137 -9.22 -10.15 16.69
CA SER A 137 -8.16 -9.77 17.62
C SER A 137 -8.36 -10.53 18.94
N PRO A 138 -7.34 -11.22 19.46
CA PRO A 138 -7.37 -11.67 20.84
C PRO A 138 -7.44 -10.41 21.73
N GLU A 139 -8.41 -10.36 22.64
CA GLU A 139 -8.43 -9.36 23.72
C GLU A 139 -7.16 -9.41 24.57
#